data_AF-A0A543B1A1-F1
#
_entry.id   AF-A0A543B1A1-F1
#
_cell.length_a   1.000
_cell.length_b   1.000
_cell.length_c   1.000
_cell.angle_alpha   90.00
_cell.angle_beta   90.00
_cell.angle_gamma   90.00
#
_symmetry.space_group_name_H-M   'P 1'
#
loop_
_entity.id
_entity.type
_entity.pdbx_description
1 polymer ?
#
loop_
_entity_poly.entity_id
_entity_poly.type
_entity_poly.pdbx_seq_one_letter_code
_entity_poly.pdbx_strand_id
1 'polypeptide(L)'
;MDVLLTALKARGIRVTAEQLSEVVAANDKRRFVIADGRIRAQQGHSIPIDLGLEPSVPPATLYHGTARKNLDSIFADGLTRGRRHHVHLSADRATALRVGARHGKPTVLTVDTAAMLDAGHRFFQSGNSVWLTDRVPAQYLTVEASA
;
A
#
# COMPACT_ATOMS: atom_id res chain seq x y z
N MET A 1 9.35 11.06 20.00
CA MET A 1 9.47 9.59 20.18
C MET A 1 9.19 9.23 21.62
N ASP A 2 9.47 10.13 22.55
CA ASP A 2 9.21 10.03 23.99
C ASP A 2 7.80 9.55 24.35
N VAL A 3 6.77 10.02 23.61
CA VAL A 3 5.38 9.56 23.80
C VAL A 3 5.27 8.04 23.60
N LEU A 4 5.88 7.51 22.54
CA LEU A 4 5.86 6.07 22.26
C LEU A 4 6.68 5.30 23.31
N LEU A 5 7.88 5.78 23.65
CA LEU A 5 8.74 5.13 24.65
C LEU A 5 8.07 5.08 26.03
N THR A 6 7.41 6.16 26.42
CA THR A 6 6.62 6.25 27.66
C THR A 6 5.45 5.26 27.63
N ALA A 7 4.71 5.19 26.52
CA ALA A 7 3.61 4.25 26.36
C ALA A 7 4.07 2.78 26.37
N LEU A 8 5.20 2.46 25.74
CA LEU A 8 5.80 1.12 25.76
C LEU A 8 6.21 0.73 27.19
N LYS A 9 6.87 1.64 27.91
CA LYS A 9 7.26 1.44 29.31
C LYS A 9 6.05 1.18 30.21
N ALA A 10 4.96 1.93 30.02
CA ALA A 10 3.70 1.72 30.75
C ALA A 10 3.07 0.34 30.47
N ARG A 11 3.36 -0.26 29.30
CA ARG A 11 2.96 -1.63 28.93
C ARG A 11 3.99 -2.69 29.29
N GLY A 12 5.01 -2.35 30.08
CA GLY A 12 6.07 -3.26 30.53
C GLY A 12 7.18 -3.52 29.50
N ILE A 13 7.14 -2.86 28.34
CA ILE A 13 8.15 -2.99 27.30
C ILE A 13 9.19 -1.88 27.51
N ARG A 14 10.37 -2.24 28.02
CA ARG A 14 11.48 -1.30 28.19
C ARG A 14 12.38 -1.36 26.96
N VAL A 15 12.41 -0.27 26.21
CA VAL A 15 13.26 -0.10 25.03
C VAL A 15 13.84 1.32 25.06
N THR A 16 15.11 1.48 24.71
CA THR A 16 15.74 2.81 24.58
C THR A 16 15.47 3.40 23.19
N ALA A 17 15.78 4.69 23.01
CA ALA A 17 15.65 5.34 21.70
C ALA A 17 16.61 4.71 20.66
N GLU A 18 17.79 4.30 21.10
CA GLU A 18 18.82 3.64 20.29
C GLU A 18 18.32 2.27 19.83
N GLN A 19 17.82 1.45 20.76
CA GLN A 19 17.26 0.14 20.43
C GLN A 19 16.05 0.24 19.49
N LEU A 20 15.19 1.26 19.67
CA LEU A 20 14.08 1.49 18.76
C LEU A 20 14.58 1.91 17.37
N SER A 21 15.64 2.72 17.29
CA SER A 21 16.27 3.11 16.02
C SER A 21 16.88 1.91 15.30
N GLU A 22 17.52 1.00 16.03
CA GLU A 22 18.03 -0.27 15.49
C GLU A 22 16.91 -1.14 14.92
N VAL A 23 15.78 -1.27 15.61
CA VAL A 23 14.60 -2.01 15.12
C VAL A 23 14.04 -1.41 13.83
N VAL A 24 14.02 -0.08 13.73
CA VAL A 24 13.58 0.61 12.51
C VAL A 24 14.57 0.39 11.36
N ALA A 25 15.88 0.49 11.64
CA ALA A 25 16.94 0.30 10.65
C ALA A 25 17.02 -1.15 10.13
N ALA A 26 16.87 -2.14 11.02
CA ALA A 26 16.87 -3.56 10.69
C ALA A 26 15.53 -4.05 10.07
N ASN A 27 14.58 -3.15 9.82
CA ASN A 27 13.29 -3.53 9.25
C ASN A 27 13.39 -3.68 7.73
N ASP A 28 13.54 -4.92 7.24
CA ASP A 28 13.63 -5.23 5.79
C ASP A 28 12.50 -4.63 4.95
N LYS A 29 11.32 -4.47 5.55
CA LYS A 29 10.11 -3.97 4.89
C LYS A 29 9.92 -2.46 5.04
N ARG A 30 10.89 -1.76 5.66
CA ARG A 30 10.86 -0.33 5.98
C ARG A 30 9.50 0.09 6.55
N ARG A 31 8.96 -0.69 7.50
CA ARG A 31 7.60 -0.48 8.02
C ARG A 31 7.45 0.81 8.80
N PHE A 32 8.54 1.34 9.32
CA PHE A 32 8.56 2.54 10.14
C PHE A 32 9.57 3.55 9.60
N VAL A 33 9.34 4.82 9.89
CA VAL A 33 10.28 5.92 9.61
C VAL A 33 10.43 6.73 10.87
N ILE A 34 11.67 7.05 11.21
CA ILE A 34 12.02 8.04 12.22
C ILE A 34 12.49 9.30 11.50
N ALA A 35 11.92 10.46 11.84
CA ALA A 35 12.31 11.77 11.35
C ALA A 35 12.00 12.83 12.40
N ASP A 36 12.90 13.79 12.61
CA ASP A 36 12.73 14.92 13.55
C ASP A 36 12.30 14.49 14.96
N GLY A 37 12.91 13.41 15.45
CA GLY A 37 12.57 12.83 16.76
C GLY A 37 11.16 12.26 16.84
N ARG A 38 10.46 12.03 15.73
CA ARG A 38 9.14 11.39 15.63
C ARG A 38 9.25 10.06 14.88
N ILE A 39 8.27 9.18 15.10
CA ILE A 39 8.18 7.88 14.43
C ILE A 39 6.77 7.69 13.86
N ARG A 40 6.68 7.15 12.64
CA ARG A 40 5.41 6.75 12.02
C ARG A 40 5.52 5.40 11.32
N ALA A 41 4.39 4.72 11.14
CA ALA A 41 4.30 3.61 10.20
C ALA A 41 4.26 4.16 8.76
N GLN A 42 4.90 3.47 7.81
CA GLN A 42 4.85 3.85 6.39
C GLN A 42 3.56 3.40 5.70
N GLN A 43 2.92 2.34 6.21
CA GLN A 43 1.80 1.70 5.55
C GLN A 43 0.94 0.90 6.53
N GLY A 44 -0.26 0.55 6.10
CA GLY A 44 -1.13 -0.39 6.80
C GLY A 44 -2.10 0.22 7.82
N HIS A 45 -2.22 1.55 7.86
CA HIS A 45 -3.16 2.25 8.73
C HIS A 45 -4.61 1.84 8.46
N SER A 46 -5.37 1.67 9.55
CA SER A 46 -6.82 1.40 9.55
C SER A 46 -7.62 2.48 10.27
N ILE A 47 -6.95 3.54 10.75
CA ILE A 47 -7.54 4.74 11.34
C ILE A 47 -7.30 5.92 10.41
N PRO A 48 -8.25 6.86 10.22
CA PRO A 48 -8.06 8.01 9.34
C PRO A 48 -6.78 8.76 9.70
N ILE A 49 -5.88 8.89 8.74
CA ILE A 49 -4.68 9.70 8.88
C ILE A 49 -4.45 10.45 7.56
N ASP A 50 -3.97 11.67 7.67
CA ASP A 50 -3.37 12.36 6.55
C ASP A 50 -1.91 11.89 6.45
N LEU A 51 -1.57 11.19 5.36
CA LEU A 51 -0.20 10.71 5.13
C LEU A 51 0.72 11.84 4.64
N GLY A 52 0.16 13.01 4.27
CA GLY A 52 0.87 14.12 3.63
C GLY A 52 1.50 13.69 2.31
N LEU A 53 0.85 12.79 1.58
CA LEU A 53 1.36 12.32 0.28
C LEU A 53 0.94 13.32 -0.79
N GLU A 54 1.95 13.90 -1.44
CA GLU A 54 1.73 14.70 -2.64
C GLU A 54 1.33 13.79 -3.81
N PRO A 55 0.38 14.22 -4.66
CA PRO A 55 0.07 13.52 -5.90
C PRO A 55 1.33 13.31 -6.74
N SER A 56 1.47 12.12 -7.32
CA SER A 56 2.61 11.74 -8.17
C SER A 56 2.11 11.09 -9.45
N VAL A 57 2.87 11.27 -10.54
CA VAL A 57 2.54 10.72 -11.87
C VAL A 57 2.95 9.24 -11.90
N PRO A 58 1.99 8.29 -12.04
CA PRO A 58 2.32 6.88 -12.11
C PRO A 58 2.94 6.52 -13.47
N PRO A 59 3.57 5.33 -13.59
CA PRO A 59 3.78 4.70 -14.90
C PRO A 59 2.46 4.58 -15.67
N ALA A 60 2.51 4.34 -16.98
CA ALA A 60 1.30 4.12 -17.79
C ALA A 60 0.48 2.89 -17.36
N THR A 61 1.09 1.98 -16.61
CA THR A 61 0.45 0.76 -16.15
C THR A 61 0.95 0.36 -14.78
N LEU A 62 0.03 -0.04 -13.91
CA LEU A 62 0.31 -0.64 -12.61
C LEU A 62 -0.44 -1.97 -12.45
N TYR A 63 -0.14 -2.71 -11.38
CA TYR A 63 -0.66 -4.06 -11.18
C TYR A 63 -1.32 -4.24 -9.81
N HIS A 64 -2.43 -4.97 -9.79
CA HIS A 64 -3.08 -5.38 -8.54
C HIS A 64 -3.15 -6.90 -8.44
N GLY A 65 -2.61 -7.44 -7.34
CA GLY A 65 -2.66 -8.86 -7.04
C GLY A 65 -3.85 -9.22 -6.16
N THR A 66 -4.69 -10.15 -6.61
CA THR A 66 -5.87 -10.61 -5.87
C THR A 66 -6.07 -12.11 -6.05
N ALA A 67 -7.11 -12.68 -5.42
CA ALA A 67 -7.51 -14.07 -5.64
C ALA A 67 -8.56 -14.16 -6.76
N ARG A 68 -8.52 -15.21 -7.59
CA ARG A 68 -9.48 -15.41 -8.70
C ARG A 68 -10.94 -15.30 -8.28
N LYS A 69 -11.30 -15.77 -7.08
CA LYS A 69 -12.66 -15.69 -6.52
C LYS A 69 -13.19 -14.26 -6.34
N ASN A 70 -12.32 -13.26 -6.35
CA ASN A 70 -12.70 -11.86 -6.17
C ASN A 70 -13.02 -11.17 -7.51
N LEU A 71 -12.74 -11.80 -8.67
CA LEU A 71 -12.84 -11.16 -9.98
C LEU A 71 -14.25 -10.63 -10.25
N ASP A 72 -15.29 -11.43 -10.01
CA ASP A 72 -16.68 -11.04 -10.26
C ASP A 72 -17.05 -9.76 -9.49
N SER A 73 -16.72 -9.70 -8.20
CA SER A 73 -16.95 -8.49 -7.39
C SER A 73 -16.12 -7.29 -7.86
N ILE A 74 -14.88 -7.52 -8.29
CA ILE A 74 -13.99 -6.44 -8.74
C ILE A 74 -14.48 -5.87 -10.08
N PHE A 75 -15.00 -6.68 -10.98
CA PHE A 75 -15.56 -6.18 -12.25
C PHE A 75 -16.95 -5.56 -12.10
N ALA A 76 -17.68 -5.87 -11.02
CA ALA A 76 -18.92 -5.18 -10.67
C ALA A 76 -18.64 -3.79 -10.05
N ASP A 77 -17.75 -3.71 -9.06
CA ASP A 77 -17.60 -2.51 -8.21
C ASP A 77 -16.33 -1.67 -8.52
N GLY A 78 -15.38 -2.26 -9.25
CA GLY A 78 -14.00 -1.79 -9.33
C GLY A 78 -13.14 -2.24 -8.12
N LEU A 79 -11.87 -1.85 -8.12
CA LEU A 79 -11.04 -1.99 -6.92
C LEU A 79 -11.39 -0.90 -5.92
N THR A 80 -11.75 -1.33 -4.72
CA THR A 80 -12.01 -0.45 -3.58
C THR A 80 -10.96 -0.66 -2.50
N ARG A 81 -10.76 0.36 -1.65
CA ARG A 81 -9.79 0.32 -0.54
C ARG A 81 -10.13 -0.72 0.54
N GLY A 82 -11.33 -1.31 0.54
CA GLY A 82 -11.81 -2.19 1.60
C GLY A 82 -11.68 -1.51 2.97
N ARG A 83 -10.98 -2.16 3.91
CA ARG A 83 -10.67 -1.61 5.25
C ARG A 83 -9.41 -0.72 5.30
N ARG A 84 -8.74 -0.50 4.17
CA ARG A 84 -7.55 0.38 4.06
C ARG A 84 -7.99 1.79 3.66
N HIS A 85 -7.03 2.72 3.65
CA HIS A 85 -7.27 4.10 3.19
C HIS A 85 -7.27 4.25 1.67
N HIS A 86 -6.49 3.44 0.97
CA HIS A 86 -6.32 3.50 -0.48
C HIS A 86 -6.22 2.09 -1.08
N VAL A 87 -6.56 1.97 -2.35
CA VAL A 87 -6.19 0.82 -3.19
C VAL A 87 -4.67 0.80 -3.31
N HIS A 88 -4.06 -0.36 -3.10
CA HIS A 88 -2.62 -0.55 -3.24
C HIS A 88 -2.33 -1.21 -4.59
N LEU A 89 -1.39 -0.62 -5.32
CA LEU A 89 -0.93 -1.05 -6.63
C LEU A 89 0.58 -1.31 -6.60
N SER A 90 1.02 -2.29 -7.39
CA SER A 90 2.42 -2.67 -7.57
C SER A 90 2.95 -2.09 -8.87
N ALA A 91 4.20 -1.64 -8.87
CA ALA A 91 4.89 -1.22 -10.10
C ALA A 91 5.23 -2.40 -11.02
N ASP A 92 5.36 -3.62 -10.47
CA ASP A 92 5.70 -4.81 -11.22
C ASP A 92 4.76 -5.98 -10.95
N ARG A 93 4.60 -6.82 -11.97
CA ARG A 93 3.75 -8.01 -11.97
C ARG A 93 4.16 -9.03 -10.91
N ALA A 94 5.46 -9.26 -10.72
CA ALA A 94 5.94 -10.29 -9.80
C ALA A 94 5.59 -9.95 -8.34
N THR A 95 5.65 -8.68 -7.98
CA THR A 95 5.20 -8.16 -6.69
C THR A 95 3.69 -8.31 -6.54
N ALA A 96 2.90 -7.95 -7.55
CA ALA A 96 1.45 -8.14 -7.53
C ALA A 96 1.08 -9.63 -7.32
N LEU A 97 1.70 -10.55 -8.07
CA LEU A 97 1.47 -11.99 -7.94
C LEU A 97 1.76 -12.49 -6.52
N ARG A 98 2.89 -12.06 -5.94
CA ARG A 98 3.32 -12.41 -4.56
C ARG A 98 2.35 -11.87 -3.50
N VAL A 99 1.77 -10.69 -3.73
CA VAL A 99 0.74 -10.11 -2.86
C VAL A 99 -0.57 -10.89 -2.99
N GLY A 100 -1.03 -11.17 -4.20
CA GLY A 100 -2.25 -11.92 -4.48
C GLY A 100 -2.23 -13.35 -3.93
N ALA A 101 -1.06 -14.01 -3.92
CA ALA A 101 -0.89 -15.38 -3.45
C ALA A 101 -1.27 -15.56 -1.97
N ARG A 102 -1.30 -14.48 -1.18
CA ARG A 102 -1.71 -14.50 0.23
C ARG A 102 -3.22 -14.73 0.42
N HIS A 103 -4.00 -14.61 -0.64
CA HIS A 103 -5.47 -14.65 -0.59
C HIS A 103 -6.07 -15.90 -1.26
N GLY A 104 -5.22 -16.82 -1.76
CA GLY A 104 -5.62 -18.04 -2.48
C GLY A 104 -4.91 -18.17 -3.82
N LYS A 105 -5.54 -18.82 -4.81
CA LYS A 105 -5.02 -18.91 -6.18
C LYS A 105 -4.91 -17.50 -6.79
N PRO A 106 -3.69 -16.98 -7.01
CA PRO A 106 -3.52 -15.60 -7.38
C PRO A 106 -3.94 -15.34 -8.82
N THR A 107 -4.36 -14.11 -9.08
CA THR A 107 -4.51 -13.51 -10.40
C THR A 107 -4.01 -12.07 -10.34
N VAL A 108 -3.49 -11.58 -11.45
CA VAL A 108 -2.99 -10.22 -11.56
C VAL A 108 -3.93 -9.44 -12.48
N LEU A 109 -4.32 -8.27 -12.02
CA LEU A 109 -5.04 -7.28 -12.81
C LEU A 109 -4.06 -6.20 -13.25
N THR A 110 -4.13 -5.84 -14.51
CA THR A 110 -3.48 -4.66 -15.07
C THR A 110 -4.39 -3.46 -14.87
N VAL A 111 -3.82 -2.32 -14.48
CA VAL A 111 -4.52 -1.04 -14.27
C VAL A 111 -4.00 -0.04 -15.28
N ASP A 112 -4.87 0.47 -16.15
CA ASP A 112 -4.55 1.55 -17.10
C ASP A 112 -4.51 2.90 -16.36
N THR A 113 -3.35 3.18 -15.77
CA THR A 113 -3.14 4.39 -14.98
C THR A 113 -2.96 5.64 -15.84
N ALA A 114 -2.57 5.50 -17.12
CA ALA A 114 -2.54 6.62 -18.06
C ALA A 114 -3.96 7.13 -18.31
N ALA A 115 -4.89 6.25 -18.70
CA ALA A 115 -6.28 6.64 -18.95
C ALA A 115 -6.99 7.15 -17.68
N MET A 116 -6.64 6.62 -16.51
CA MET A 116 -7.13 7.13 -15.24
C MET A 116 -6.59 8.53 -14.93
N LEU A 117 -5.31 8.80 -15.18
CA LEU A 117 -4.71 10.11 -14.95
C LEU A 117 -5.37 11.17 -15.85
N ASP A 118 -5.59 10.86 -17.12
CA ASP A 118 -6.30 11.73 -18.08
C ASP A 118 -7.76 12.00 -17.66
N ALA A 119 -8.39 11.02 -17.00
CA ALA A 119 -9.72 11.15 -16.41
C ALA A 119 -9.75 11.86 -15.03
N GLY A 120 -8.62 12.39 -14.56
CA GLY A 120 -8.52 13.18 -13.33
C GLY A 120 -8.35 12.37 -12.04
N HIS A 121 -8.09 11.06 -12.14
CA HIS A 121 -7.76 10.26 -10.96
C HIS A 121 -6.39 10.62 -10.41
N ARG A 122 -6.28 10.68 -9.08
CA ARG A 122 -5.03 10.97 -8.38
C ARG A 122 -4.33 9.69 -7.95
N PHE A 123 -3.01 9.72 -8.04
CA PHE A 123 -2.13 8.67 -7.58
C PHE A 123 -1.11 9.25 -6.62
N PHE A 124 -0.67 8.42 -5.69
CA PHE A 124 0.32 8.77 -4.69
C PHE A 124 1.34 7.65 -4.62
N GLN A 125 2.59 7.99 -4.35
CA GLN A 125 3.63 7.02 -4.10
C GLN A 125 4.06 7.10 -2.64
N SER A 126 3.99 5.98 -1.93
CA SER A 126 4.52 5.90 -0.57
C SER A 126 6.05 5.91 -0.56
N GLY A 127 6.65 6.18 0.60
CA GLY A 127 8.11 6.14 0.79
C GLY A 127 8.78 4.78 0.55
N ASN A 128 7.99 3.72 0.33
CA ASN A 128 8.45 2.37 -0.03
C ASN A 128 8.01 1.95 -1.44
N SER A 129 7.77 2.92 -2.33
CA SER A 129 7.48 2.72 -3.76
C SER A 129 6.18 1.96 -4.05
N VAL A 130 5.25 1.89 -3.08
CA VAL A 130 3.90 1.36 -3.31
C VAL A 130 3.03 2.48 -3.85
N TRP A 131 2.26 2.16 -4.89
CA TRP A 131 1.34 3.10 -5.49
C TRP A 131 -0.03 3.02 -4.83
N LEU A 132 -0.64 4.18 -4.62
CA LEU A 132 -1.90 4.35 -3.91
C LEU A 132 -2.86 5.19 -4.75
N THR A 133 -4.13 4.78 -4.77
CA THR A 133 -5.23 5.58 -5.35
C THR A 133 -6.52 5.32 -4.58
N ASP A 134 -7.50 6.22 -4.69
CA ASP A 134 -8.77 6.11 -3.94
C ASP A 134 -9.60 4.90 -4.37
N ARG A 135 -9.74 4.71 -5.69
CA ARG A 135 -10.46 3.60 -6.31
C ARG A 135 -9.98 3.38 -7.74
N VAL A 136 -10.17 2.17 -8.26
CA VAL A 136 -9.96 1.86 -9.68
C VAL A 136 -11.29 1.37 -10.27
N PRO A 137 -11.97 2.17 -11.12
CA PRO A 137 -13.16 1.72 -11.83
C PRO A 137 -12.88 0.51 -12.72
N ALA A 138 -13.86 -0.39 -12.87
CA ALA A 138 -13.70 -1.65 -13.59
C ALA A 138 -13.26 -1.48 -15.06
N GLN A 139 -13.66 -0.39 -15.72
CA GLN A 139 -13.29 -0.09 -17.10
C GLN A 139 -11.78 0.11 -17.33
N TYR A 140 -11.00 0.34 -16.26
CA TYR A 140 -9.55 0.47 -16.31
C TYR A 140 -8.82 -0.82 -15.89
N LEU A 141 -9.55 -1.91 -15.69
CA LEU A 141 -9.02 -3.20 -15.24
C LEU A 141 -9.04 -4.21 -16.38
N THR A 142 -7.92 -4.92 -16.54
CA THR A 142 -7.83 -6.07 -17.44
C THR A 142 -7.25 -7.25 -16.69
N VAL A 143 -7.86 -8.43 -16.81
CA VAL A 143 -7.26 -9.67 -16.29
C VAL A 143 -6.06 -10.01 -17.13
N GLU A 144 -4.90 -10.13 -16.50
CA GLU A 144 -3.71 -10.57 -17.20
C GLU A 144 -3.82 -12.08 -17.48
N ALA A 145 -3.59 -12.48 -18.73
CA ALA A 145 -3.56 -13.88 -19.10
C ALA A 145 -2.47 -14.59 -18.29
N SER A 146 -2.79 -15.79 -17.80
CA SER A 146 -1.75 -16.68 -17.26
C SER A 146 -0.97 -17.21 -18.46
N ALA A 147 0.33 -16.87 -18.54
CA ALA A 147 1.26 -17.52 -19.45
C ALA A 147 1.34 -19.03 -19.16
#